data_AF-A0A438IUM3-F1
#
_entry.id   AF-A0A438IUM3-F1
#
_cell.length_a   1.000
_cell.length_b   1.000
_cell.length_c   1.000
_cell.angle_alpha   90.00
_cell.angle_beta   90.00
_cell.angle_gamma   90.00
#
_symmetry.space_group_name_H-M   'P 1'
#
loop_
_entity.id
_entity.type
_entity.pdbx_description
1 polymer ?
#
loop_
_entity_poly.entity_id
_entity_poly.type
_entity_poly.pdbx_seq_one_letter_code
_entity_poly.pdbx_strand_id
1 'polypeptide(L)'
;MPRSWITSYGIWERCFEAIALTDEAAKVRIATLYLTDTATLWWRRRFADMEKGICTIETWEDFKREIKRQFYPEDVAYLARKT
;
A
#
# COMPACT_ATOMS: atom_id res chain seq x y z
N MET A 1 16.97 -0.79 12.12
CA MET A 1 15.57 -0.70 11.62
C MET A 1 14.91 0.52 12.24
N PRO A 2 14.40 1.52 11.49
CA PRO A 2 13.51 2.47 12.11
C PRO A 2 12.12 1.83 12.22
N ARG A 3 11.70 1.59 13.46
CA ARG A 3 10.39 1.05 13.90
C ARG A 3 9.18 1.91 13.51
N SER A 4 9.32 2.93 12.66
CA SER A 4 8.32 3.98 12.47
C SER A 4 7.15 3.62 11.54
N TRP A 5 7.27 2.60 10.69
CA TRP A 5 6.29 2.36 9.61
C TRP A 5 5.34 1.18 9.86
N ILE A 6 5.70 0.20 10.68
CA ILE A 6 4.83 -0.96 10.98
C ILE A 6 3.61 -0.52 11.81
N THR A 7 3.77 0.51 12.64
CA THR A 7 2.66 1.15 13.36
C THR A 7 1.70 1.91 12.42
N SER A 8 2.12 2.25 11.20
CA SER A 8 1.34 3.05 10.25
C SER A 8 0.17 2.26 9.65
N TYR A 9 0.32 0.96 9.36
CA TYR A 9 -0.77 0.15 8.79
C TYR A 9 -1.93 -0.03 9.77
N GLY A 10 -1.63 -0.30 11.04
CA GLY A 10 -2.66 -0.40 12.08
C GLY A 10 -3.36 0.94 12.34
N ILE A 11 -2.68 2.07 12.10
CA ILE A 11 -3.30 3.39 12.14
C ILE A 11 -4.27 3.54 10.96
N TRP A 12 -3.86 3.19 9.73
CA TRP A 12 -4.74 3.24 8.57
C TRP A 12 -6.00 2.39 8.72
N GLU A 13 -5.86 1.15 9.21
CA GLU A 13 -7.00 0.25 9.42
C GLU A 13 -7.96 0.82 10.48
N ARG A 14 -7.43 1.33 11.60
CA ARG A 14 -8.26 1.99 12.64
C ARG A 14 -8.89 3.28 12.15
N CYS A 15 -8.20 4.07 11.33
CA CYS A 15 -8.75 5.29 10.77
C CYS A 15 -9.92 4.99 9.84
N PHE A 16 -9.79 4.00 8.96
CA PHE A 16 -10.86 3.58 8.06
C PHE A 16 -12.05 2.99 8.81
N GLU A 17 -11.80 2.19 9.85
CA GLU A 17 -12.84 1.67 10.74
C GLU A 17 -13.58 2.81 11.47
N ALA A 18 -12.85 3.79 12.02
CA ALA A 18 -13.43 4.91 12.75
C ALA A 18 -14.33 5.81 11.90
N ILE A 19 -14.06 5.92 10.60
CA ILE A 19 -14.91 6.68 9.65
C ILE A 19 -15.88 5.78 8.86
N ALA A 20 -15.98 4.49 9.22
CA ALA A 20 -16.77 3.48 8.52
C ALA A 20 -16.51 3.41 7.01
N LEU A 21 -15.27 3.67 6.57
CA LEU A 21 -14.91 3.59 5.16
C LEU A 21 -14.68 2.13 4.76
N THR A 22 -15.63 1.59 4.00
CA THR A 22 -15.58 0.21 3.49
C THR A 22 -15.17 0.13 2.02
N ASP A 23 -15.28 1.23 1.27
CA ASP A 23 -14.92 1.28 -0.14
C ASP A 23 -13.41 1.13 -0.33
N GLU A 24 -13.00 0.01 -0.93
CA GLU A 24 -11.60 -0.37 -1.10
C GLU A 24 -10.84 0.61 -2.00
N ALA A 25 -11.47 1.06 -3.09
CA ALA A 25 -10.87 2.03 -4.00
C ALA A 25 -10.65 3.39 -3.33
N ALA A 26 -11.57 3.83 -2.48
CA ALA A 26 -11.44 5.04 -1.67
C ALA A 26 -10.33 4.89 -0.62
N LYS A 27 -10.17 3.72 0.02
CA LYS A 27 -9.04 3.47 0.94
C LYS A 27 -7.71 3.63 0.23
N VAL A 28 -7.56 3.03 -0.96
CA VAL A 28 -6.35 3.18 -1.79
C VAL A 28 -6.12 4.64 -2.16
N ARG A 29 -7.15 5.32 -2.68
CA ARG A 29 -7.06 6.75 -3.01
C ARG A 29 -6.61 7.59 -1.83
N ILE A 30 -7.23 7.43 -0.66
CA ILE A 30 -6.88 8.20 0.54
C ILE A 30 -5.44 7.90 0.94
N ALA A 31 -5.04 6.64 1.06
CA ALA A 31 -3.67 6.30 1.44
C ALA A 31 -2.63 6.87 0.48
N THR A 32 -2.93 6.92 -0.82
CA THR A 32 -2.01 7.48 -1.82
C THR A 32 -1.80 8.99 -1.69
N LEU A 33 -2.78 9.73 -1.15
CA LEU A 33 -2.65 11.15 -0.86
C LEU A 33 -1.61 11.45 0.23
N TYR A 34 -1.33 10.47 1.10
CA TYR A 34 -0.38 10.62 2.22
C TYR A 34 0.98 9.99 1.94
N LEU A 35 1.22 9.49 0.71
CA LEU A 35 2.56 9.05 0.31
C LEU A 35 3.48 10.27 0.12
N THR A 36 4.74 10.14 0.55
CA THR A 36 5.77 11.17 0.37
C THR A 36 6.98 10.65 -0.41
N ASP A 37 7.77 11.58 -0.97
CA ASP A 37 9.08 11.33 -1.56
C ASP A 37 9.09 10.22 -2.63
N THR A 38 9.92 9.20 -2.41
CA THR A 38 10.11 8.05 -3.28
C THR A 38 8.82 7.22 -3.44
N ALA A 39 7.96 7.19 -2.43
CA ALA A 39 6.69 6.47 -2.50
C ALA A 39 5.69 7.16 -3.44
N THR A 40 5.69 8.50 -3.48
CA THR A 40 4.88 9.27 -4.44
C THR A 40 5.32 9.02 -5.89
N LEU A 41 6.64 8.99 -6.15
CA LEU A 41 7.17 8.71 -7.49
C LEU A 41 6.85 7.29 -7.95
N TRP A 42 6.99 6.31 -7.05
CA TRP A 42 6.60 4.93 -7.32
C TRP A 42 5.11 4.82 -7.65
N TRP A 43 4.24 5.47 -6.86
CA TRP A 43 2.80 5.45 -7.11
C TRP A 43 2.43 6.06 -8.46
N ARG A 44 3.04 7.19 -8.85
CA ARG A 44 2.81 7.80 -10.17
C ARG A 44 3.11 6.83 -11.32
N ARG A 45 4.18 6.05 -11.21
CA ARG A 45 4.52 5.02 -12.20
C ARG A 45 3.47 3.91 -12.22
N ARG A 46 3.08 3.39 -11.05
CA ARG A 46 2.05 2.34 -10.96
C ARG A 46 0.70 2.81 -11.48
N PHE A 47 0.32 4.05 -11.22
CA PHE A 47 -0.90 4.64 -11.74
C PHE A 47 -0.89 4.70 -13.27
N ALA A 48 0.22 5.15 -13.88
CA ALA A 48 0.37 5.14 -15.33
C ALA A 48 0.35 3.72 -15.93
N ASP A 49 0.85 2.72 -15.22
CA ASP A 49 0.76 1.31 -15.61
C ASP A 49 -0.71 0.81 -15.51
N MET A 50 -1.47 1.25 -14.51
CA MET A 50 -2.91 0.96 -14.39
C MET A 50 -3.74 1.60 -15.51
N GLU A 51 -3.45 2.86 -15.88
CA GLU A 51 -4.11 3.53 -17.01
C GLU A 51 -3.88 2.80 -18.34
N LYS A 52 -2.76 2.08 -18.47
CA LYS A 52 -2.41 1.25 -19.62
C LYS A 52 -2.93 -0.20 -19.51
N GLY A 53 -3.60 -0.54 -18.42
CA GLY A 53 -4.07 -1.92 -18.15
C GLY A 53 -2.96 -2.93 -17.89
N ILE A 54 -1.74 -2.48 -17.53
CA ILE A 54 -0.57 -3.34 -17.30
C ILE A 54 -0.61 -3.98 -15.92
N CYS A 55 -1.17 -3.28 -14.92
CA CYS A 55 -1.39 -3.82 -13.58
C CYS A 55 -2.70 -3.30 -12.99
N THR A 56 -3.23 -4.01 -12.00
CA THR A 56 -4.47 -3.61 -11.32
C THR A 56 -4.28 -3.66 -9.81
N ILE A 57 -4.64 -2.57 -9.12
CA ILE A 57 -4.67 -2.47 -7.65
C ILE A 57 -6.09 -2.03 -7.30
N GLU A 58 -6.96 -3.01 -7.05
CA GLU A 58 -8.39 -2.76 -6.81
C GLU A 58 -8.73 -2.77 -5.32
N THR A 59 -7.92 -3.44 -4.51
CA THR A 59 -8.15 -3.61 -3.07
C THR A 59 -7.09 -2.95 -2.21
N TRP A 60 -7.47 -2.62 -0.97
CA TRP A 60 -6.53 -2.15 0.05
C TRP A 60 -5.44 -3.19 0.33
N GLU A 61 -5.79 -4.48 0.26
CA GLU A 61 -4.85 -5.57 0.46
C GLU A 61 -3.81 -5.66 -0.67
N ASP A 62 -4.23 -5.51 -1.92
CA ASP A 62 -3.31 -5.45 -3.06
C ASP A 62 -2.34 -4.28 -2.92
N PHE A 63 -2.84 -3.11 -2.53
CA PHE A 63 -2.01 -1.93 -2.30
C PHE A 63 -0.97 -2.18 -1.19
N LYS A 64 -1.39 -2.75 -0.05
CA LYS A 64 -0.48 -3.13 1.05
C LYS A 64 0.59 -4.11 0.58
N ARG A 65 0.23 -5.15 -0.20
CA ARG A 65 1.17 -6.14 -0.73
C ARG A 65 2.21 -5.49 -1.63
N GLU A 66 1.79 -4.54 -2.44
CA GLU A 66 2.65 -3.94 -3.46
C GLU A 66 3.60 -2.88 -2.90
N ILE A 67 3.14 -2.10 -1.91
CA ILE A 67 4.02 -1.27 -1.07
C ILE A 67 5.07 -2.13 -0.37
N LYS A 68 4.67 -3.27 0.23
CA LYS A 68 5.59 -4.19 0.90
C LYS A 68 6.62 -4.74 -0.07
N ARG A 69 6.21 -5.19 -1.25
CA ARG A 69 7.14 -5.70 -2.26
C ARG A 69 8.16 -4.66 -2.72
N GLN A 70 7.74 -3.40 -2.85
CA GLN A 70 8.62 -2.34 -3.33
C GLN A 70 9.61 -1.86 -2.26
N PHE A 71 9.14 -1.64 -1.04
CA PHE A 71 9.91 -0.94 0.00
C PHE A 71 10.41 -1.88 1.13
N TYR A 72 9.88 -3.10 1.20
CA TYR A 72 10.19 -4.10 2.22
C TYR A 72 10.43 -5.49 1.59
N PRO A 73 11.39 -5.61 0.65
CA PRO A 73 11.62 -6.87 -0.07
C PRO A 73 12.05 -8.03 0.84
N GLU A 74 12.71 -7.74 1.97
CA GLU A 74 13.09 -8.75 2.97
C GLU A 74 11.89 -9.41 3.64
N ASP A 75 10.83 -8.65 3.93
CA ASP A 75 9.59 -9.19 4.51
C ASP A 75 8.89 -10.13 3.53
N VAL A 76 8.90 -9.80 2.24
CA VAL A 76 8.37 -10.68 1.20
C VAL A 76 9.17 -11.98 1.10
N ALA A 77 10.50 -11.89 1.14
CA ALA A 77 11.37 -13.07 1.14
C ALA A 77 11.24 -13.91 2.42
N TYR A 78 10.96 -13.28 3.57
CA TYR A 78 10.66 -13.99 4.81
C TYR A 78 9.31 -14.72 4.73
N LEU A 79 8.25 -14.08 4.23
CA LEU A 79 6.94 -14.71 4.04
C LEU A 79 7.03 -15.88 3.04
N ALA A 80 7.78 -15.72 1.95
CA ALA A 80 7.98 -16.78 0.95
C ALA A 80 8.73 -18.01 1.50
N ARG A 81 9.59 -17.85 2.52
CA ARG A 81 10.31 -18.95 3.17
C ARG A 81 9.50 -19.68 4.24
N LYS A 82 8.41 -19.07 4.71
CA LYS A 82 7.54 -19.62 5.76
C LYS A 82 6.32 -20.37 5.20
N THR A 83 6.12 -20.31 3.88
CA THR A 83 5.05 -21.01 3.16
C THR A 83 5.56 -22.37 2.69
#